data_AF-A0AAD8ZGG8-F1
#
_entry.id   AF-A0AAD8ZGG8-F1
#
_cell.length_a   1.000
_cell.length_b   1.000
_cell.length_c   1.000
_cell.angle_alpha   90.00
_cell.angle_beta   90.00
_cell.angle_gamma   90.00
#
_symmetry.space_group_name_H-M   'P 1'
#
loop_
_entity.id
_entity.type
_entity.pdbx_description
1 polymer ?
#
loop_
_entity_poly.entity_id
_entity_poly.type
_entity_poly.pdbx_seq_one_letter_code
_entity_poly.pdbx_strand_id
1 'polypeptide(L)'
;MLLESEFQINVIKMGQAINNDYIYTRYERVQLNPSRSQCLNSRNATFTLTNAVPMDRCFNQIHWSRWQFQMMDIIKKELETDGAATAYFVTGAIPKANIRIPLQEEFVHEKMEYERVTVPSHVWTALCYKHHTNDMKSFSLGYMGQNQLDSDINVMPVSKMNSVLEKQYGTSVKIFDDHCFSENMKSQEFASSLYNQVQPPGSLRHGIPPNILYIIETALKYTGKFLPQNSAAGNNSSVADVTITKYFDSAVTFFKMLEEMKYKDKTTCLLTRVIKPNDKLGKGNLLHVSKHIECRLVQEQSDVTVGRPNAADGSPCKDEPVLGHRCVCATESGYKGCCTSPCLYQEKLKGYRCYSGDTQIECSPQYSAITVKGQNCLINHPCATYGKDHYWCYTDSDIWDYCSPPLWQSITINGKSCRFNHACGTYDRSYHWCYVDNDSNWNYCCTHDDCFSAINGKICKPDHSCGYHNKGYLWCYTTDGKWEYCCKQCTE
;
A
#
# COMPACT_ATOMS: atom_id res chain seq x y z
N MET A 1 -10.65 3.58 47.90
CA MET A 1 -9.35 3.84 47.24
C MET A 1 -8.98 5.25 47.63
N LEU A 2 -7.75 5.46 48.10
CA LEU A 2 -7.27 6.74 48.62
C LEU A 2 -6.44 7.44 47.52
N LEU A 3 -6.48 8.77 47.48
CA LEU A 3 -5.75 9.56 46.48
C LEU A 3 -4.26 9.65 46.85
N GLU A 4 -3.38 9.73 45.85
CA GLU A 4 -1.93 9.85 46.08
C GLU A 4 -1.57 11.06 46.98
N SER A 5 -2.36 12.14 46.90
CA SER A 5 -2.22 13.35 47.73
C SER A 5 -2.54 13.15 49.22
N GLU A 6 -3.16 12.02 49.59
CA GLU A 6 -3.56 11.71 50.97
C GLU A 6 -2.45 11.01 51.77
N PHE A 7 -1.28 10.79 51.17
CA PHE A 7 -0.15 10.08 51.77
C PHE A 7 1.16 10.85 51.73
N GLN A 8 2.10 10.48 52.59
CA GLN A 8 3.48 10.94 52.48
C GLN A 8 4.15 10.32 51.25
N ILE A 9 4.29 11.12 50.19
CA ILE A 9 4.88 10.72 48.90
C ILE A 9 6.24 10.03 49.10
N ASN A 10 7.09 10.51 50.02
CA ASN A 10 8.41 9.95 50.29
C ASN A 10 8.38 8.48 50.77
N VAL A 11 7.28 8.04 51.39
CA VAL A 11 7.10 6.65 51.85
C VAL A 11 6.65 5.77 50.68
N ILE A 12 5.69 6.23 49.87
CA ILE A 12 5.21 5.50 48.68
C ILE A 12 6.36 5.23 47.71
N LYS A 13 7.17 6.27 47.51
CA LYS A 13 8.33 6.28 46.63
C LYS A 13 9.36 5.17 46.91
N MET A 14 9.37 4.55 48.10
CA MET A 14 10.32 3.48 48.43
C MET A 14 10.00 2.15 47.74
N GLY A 15 8.74 1.89 47.39
CA GLY A 15 8.30 0.59 46.88
C GLY A 15 7.39 0.65 45.65
N GLN A 16 6.97 1.84 45.23
CA GLN A 16 6.01 2.01 44.14
C GLN A 16 6.32 3.26 43.31
N ALA A 17 5.93 3.22 42.05
CA ALA A 17 5.86 4.40 41.20
C ALA A 17 4.79 5.38 41.70
N ILE A 18 5.04 6.67 41.46
CA ILE A 18 4.10 7.78 41.67
C ILE A 18 3.77 8.46 40.33
N ASN A 19 2.74 9.30 40.30
CA ASN A 19 2.33 9.96 39.06
C ASN A 19 3.45 10.80 38.43
N ASN A 20 4.23 11.51 39.26
CA ASN A 20 5.34 12.33 38.78
C ASN A 20 6.43 11.54 38.06
N ASP A 21 6.58 10.23 38.31
CA ASP A 21 7.61 9.41 37.67
C ASP A 21 7.38 9.23 36.15
N TYR A 22 6.17 9.53 35.66
CA TYR A 22 5.77 9.38 34.25
C TYR A 22 5.64 10.71 33.51
N ILE A 23 5.63 11.85 34.21
CA ILE A 23 5.48 13.17 33.60
C ILE A 23 6.75 13.51 32.81
N TYR A 24 6.58 14.11 31.62
CA TYR A 24 7.67 14.46 30.70
C TYR A 24 8.47 13.25 30.18
N THR A 25 7.89 12.05 30.23
CA THR A 25 8.49 10.86 29.63
C THR A 25 7.77 10.48 28.34
N ARG A 26 8.47 9.76 27.44
CA ARG A 26 7.84 9.14 26.27
C ARG A 26 7.00 7.89 26.59
N TYR A 27 6.93 7.50 27.87
CA TYR A 27 6.33 6.26 28.32
C TYR A 27 4.93 6.50 28.89
N GLU A 28 3.99 5.64 28.52
CA GLU A 28 2.64 5.61 29.08
C GLU A 28 2.54 4.65 30.26
N ARG A 29 1.61 4.96 31.18
CA ARG A 29 1.23 4.07 32.29
C ARG A 29 0.25 3.03 31.77
N VAL A 30 0.75 1.84 31.42
CA VAL A 30 -0.09 0.79 30.84
C VAL A 30 -0.48 -0.24 31.87
N GLN A 31 -1.78 -0.54 31.95
CA GLN A 31 -2.36 -1.50 32.89
C GLN A 31 -2.01 -2.94 32.51
N LEU A 32 -1.43 -3.70 33.44
CA LEU A 32 -1.19 -5.14 33.27
C LEU A 32 -2.50 -5.93 33.36
N ASN A 33 -3.31 -5.66 34.39
CA ASN A 33 -4.68 -6.13 34.51
C ASN A 33 -5.67 -5.04 34.04
N PRO A 34 -6.27 -5.14 32.84
CA PRO A 34 -7.08 -4.08 32.26
C PRO A 34 -8.46 -3.95 32.92
N SER A 35 -8.92 -2.71 33.06
CA SER A 35 -10.22 -2.36 33.64
C SER A 35 -11.43 -3.05 32.99
N ARG A 36 -11.35 -3.38 31.69
CA ARG A 36 -12.42 -4.02 30.90
C ARG A 36 -12.70 -5.47 31.31
N SER A 37 -11.79 -6.07 32.07
CA SER A 37 -11.96 -7.41 32.66
C SER A 37 -12.68 -7.39 34.03
N GLN A 38 -12.97 -6.19 34.58
CA GLN A 38 -13.45 -6.00 35.95
C GLN A 38 -14.78 -5.23 35.99
N CYS A 39 -15.60 -5.50 37.00
CA CYS A 39 -16.86 -4.79 37.28
C CYS A 39 -16.76 -3.92 38.56
N LEU A 40 -17.53 -2.83 38.62
CA LEU A 40 -17.73 -1.99 39.82
C LEU A 40 -16.41 -1.55 40.50
N ASN A 41 -16.29 -1.71 41.82
CA ASN A 41 -15.15 -1.24 42.62
C ASN A 41 -13.81 -1.87 42.22
N SER A 42 -13.82 -3.10 41.68
CA SER A 42 -12.62 -3.77 41.16
C SER A 42 -12.05 -3.06 39.93
N ARG A 43 -12.88 -2.31 39.20
CA ARG A 43 -12.44 -1.50 38.06
C ARG A 43 -11.52 -0.36 38.50
N ASN A 44 -11.82 0.31 39.61
CA ASN A 44 -11.00 1.40 40.11
C ASN A 44 -9.59 0.89 40.50
N ALA A 45 -9.49 -0.34 41.02
CA ALA A 45 -8.22 -0.93 41.44
C ALA A 45 -7.26 -1.15 40.26
N THR A 46 -7.77 -1.28 39.04
CA THR A 46 -6.90 -1.43 37.86
C THR A 46 -6.13 -0.17 37.50
N PHE A 47 -6.53 1.00 38.02
CA PHE A 47 -5.86 2.28 37.79
C PHE A 47 -4.75 2.60 38.81
N THR A 48 -4.48 1.70 39.77
CA THR A 48 -3.36 1.90 40.69
C THR A 48 -2.02 1.70 39.97
N LEU A 49 -0.99 2.44 40.38
CA LEU A 49 0.35 2.34 39.79
C LEU A 49 1.06 1.02 40.13
N THR A 50 0.57 0.26 41.11
CA THR A 50 0.98 -1.14 41.36
C THR A 50 0.59 -2.10 40.23
N ASN A 51 -0.37 -1.72 39.39
CA ASN A 51 -0.84 -2.49 38.24
C ASN A 51 -0.38 -1.87 36.90
N ALA A 52 0.56 -0.92 36.93
CA ALA A 52 1.01 -0.21 35.74
C ALA A 52 2.51 -0.36 35.52
N VAL A 53 2.92 -0.46 34.26
CA VAL A 53 4.33 -0.42 33.85
C VAL A 53 4.58 0.67 32.81
N PRO A 54 5.80 1.23 32.73
CA PRO A 54 6.16 2.13 31.64
C PRO A 54 6.19 1.39 30.31
N MET A 55 5.32 1.79 29.38
CA MET A 55 5.30 1.22 28.03
C MET A 55 5.54 2.31 27.00
N ASP A 56 6.33 2.02 25.97
CA ASP A 56 6.50 2.93 24.85
C ASP A 56 5.13 3.29 24.27
N ARG A 57 4.88 4.59 24.07
CA ARG A 57 3.59 5.11 23.65
C ARG A 57 3.11 4.48 22.33
N CYS A 58 3.99 4.37 21.34
CA CYS A 58 3.63 3.84 20.03
C CYS A 58 3.36 2.34 20.11
N PHE A 59 4.23 1.60 20.81
CA PHE A 59 4.02 0.18 21.06
C PHE A 59 2.68 -0.10 21.76
N ASN A 60 2.36 0.68 22.80
CA ASN A 60 1.11 0.55 23.52
C ASN A 60 -0.12 0.82 22.64
N GLN A 61 -0.14 1.97 21.98
CA GLN A 61 -1.31 2.45 21.24
C GLN A 61 -1.59 1.63 19.99
N ILE A 62 -0.55 1.13 19.32
CA ILE A 62 -0.68 0.42 18.04
C ILE A 62 -0.79 -1.10 18.23
N HIS A 63 0.08 -1.68 19.06
CA HIS A 63 0.22 -3.14 19.16
C HIS A 63 -0.45 -3.69 20.41
N TRP A 64 0.02 -3.29 21.59
CA TRP A 64 -0.37 -3.93 22.85
C TRP A 64 -1.86 -3.75 23.18
N SER A 65 -2.38 -2.52 23.10
CA SER A 65 -3.79 -2.23 23.40
C SER A 65 -4.75 -2.96 22.45
N ARG A 66 -4.37 -3.10 21.17
CA ARG A 66 -5.16 -3.86 20.18
C ARG A 66 -5.22 -5.34 20.55
N TRP A 67 -4.06 -5.93 20.87
CA TRP A 67 -3.97 -7.34 21.28
C TRP A 67 -4.78 -7.61 22.54
N GLN A 68 -4.64 -6.75 23.54
CA GLN A 68 -5.39 -6.85 24.79
C GLN A 68 -6.91 -6.71 24.56
N PHE A 69 -7.33 -5.79 23.70
CA PHE A 69 -8.74 -5.56 23.38
C PHE A 69 -9.36 -6.75 22.63
N GLN A 70 -8.74 -7.17 21.52
CA GLN A 70 -9.35 -8.17 20.64
C GLN A 70 -9.32 -9.56 21.25
N MET A 71 -8.25 -9.92 21.97
CA MET A 71 -8.22 -11.17 22.74
C MET A 71 -9.40 -11.25 23.71
N MET A 72 -9.66 -10.18 24.47
CA MET A 72 -10.75 -10.15 25.44
C MET A 72 -12.12 -10.27 24.78
N ASP A 73 -12.31 -9.68 23.59
CA ASP A 73 -13.56 -9.78 22.83
C ASP A 73 -13.80 -11.19 22.30
N ILE A 74 -12.76 -11.81 21.73
CA ILE A 74 -12.81 -13.18 21.21
C ILE A 74 -13.13 -14.16 22.34
N ILE A 75 -12.41 -14.08 23.46
CA ILE A 75 -12.62 -15.00 24.59
C ILE A 75 -13.99 -14.84 25.23
N LYS A 76 -14.53 -13.61 25.31
CA LYS A 76 -15.91 -13.42 25.77
C LYS A 76 -16.92 -14.15 24.88
N LYS A 77 -16.78 -14.05 23.56
CA LYS A 77 -17.64 -14.76 22.60
C LYS A 77 -17.51 -16.28 22.73
N GLU A 78 -16.29 -16.79 22.91
CA GLU A 78 -16.04 -18.22 23.14
C GLU A 78 -16.70 -18.71 24.44
N LEU A 79 -16.61 -17.94 25.52
CA LEU A 79 -17.27 -18.26 26.80
C LEU A 79 -18.80 -18.25 26.68
N GLU A 80 -19.37 -17.27 25.96
CA GLU A 80 -20.81 -17.19 25.68
C GLU A 80 -21.30 -18.38 24.83
N THR A 81 -20.47 -18.84 23.89
CA THR A 81 -20.80 -19.96 22.99
C THR A 81 -20.73 -21.31 23.69
N ASP A 82 -19.68 -21.58 24.48
CA ASP A 82 -19.52 -22.87 25.17
C ASP A 82 -20.42 -22.97 26.42
N GLY A 83 -20.71 -21.87 27.10
CA GLY A 83 -21.63 -21.81 28.26
C GLY A 83 -21.17 -22.54 29.53
N ALA A 84 -20.09 -23.32 29.47
CA ALA A 84 -19.53 -24.12 30.57
C ALA A 84 -17.99 -24.11 30.56
N ALA A 85 -17.40 -22.92 30.63
CA ALA A 85 -15.95 -22.74 30.65
C ALA A 85 -15.51 -21.54 31.50
N THR A 86 -14.21 -21.47 31.81
CA THR A 86 -13.60 -20.35 32.52
C THR A 86 -12.25 -20.00 31.90
N ALA A 87 -12.01 -18.70 31.70
CA ALA A 87 -10.76 -18.18 31.17
C ALA A 87 -9.95 -17.48 32.25
N TYR A 88 -8.67 -17.81 32.35
CA TYR A 88 -7.71 -17.23 33.28
C TYR A 88 -6.64 -16.48 32.49
N PHE A 89 -6.34 -15.25 32.89
CA PHE A 89 -5.29 -14.43 32.30
C PHE A 89 -4.21 -14.14 33.34
N VAL A 90 -2.95 -14.26 32.93
CA VAL A 90 -1.78 -13.85 33.71
C VAL A 90 -0.96 -12.91 32.84
N THR A 91 -0.80 -11.67 33.28
CA THR A 91 0.00 -10.65 32.58
C THR A 91 1.22 -10.30 33.39
N GLY A 92 2.38 -10.15 32.75
CA GLY A 92 3.62 -9.78 33.40
C GLY A 92 4.53 -8.93 32.51
N ALA A 93 5.63 -8.48 33.10
CA ALA A 93 6.63 -7.68 32.43
C ALA A 93 8.05 -8.13 32.83
N ILE A 94 8.97 -8.11 31.88
CA ILE A 94 10.37 -8.49 32.09
C ILE A 94 11.17 -7.19 32.29
N PRO A 95 11.78 -6.94 33.46
CA PRO A 95 12.50 -5.69 33.70
C PRO A 95 13.70 -5.53 32.76
N LYS A 96 13.96 -4.32 32.25
CA LYS A 96 15.21 -3.97 31.55
C LYS A 96 16.10 -3.21 32.52
N ALA A 97 17.14 -3.87 33.04
CA ALA A 97 17.95 -3.32 34.13
C ALA A 97 18.51 -1.91 33.87
N ASN A 98 18.76 -1.54 32.60
CA ASN A 98 19.51 -0.35 32.22
C ASN A 98 18.65 0.85 31.80
N ILE A 99 17.31 0.79 31.87
CA ILE A 99 16.45 1.93 31.52
C ILE A 99 15.48 2.19 32.65
N ARG A 100 15.55 3.39 33.22
CA ARG A 100 14.66 3.84 34.28
C ARG A 100 14.10 5.24 33.98
N ILE A 101 12.88 5.50 34.42
CA ILE A 101 12.23 6.81 34.30
C ILE A 101 11.99 7.43 35.68
N PRO A 102 11.89 8.77 35.77
CA PRO A 102 12.21 9.75 34.72
C PRO A 102 13.69 9.73 34.34
N LEU A 103 14.03 9.95 33.07
CA LEU A 103 15.41 10.06 32.61
C LEU A 103 15.99 11.43 32.99
N GLN A 104 17.27 11.47 33.33
CA GLN A 104 18.00 12.72 33.54
C GLN A 104 18.39 13.32 32.17
N GLU A 105 17.44 13.97 31.49
CA GLU A 105 17.69 14.73 30.25
C GLU A 105 17.77 16.24 30.53
N GLU A 106 18.22 17.05 29.55
CA GLU A 106 18.62 18.47 29.66
C GLU A 106 17.65 19.43 30.38
N PHE A 107 16.39 19.04 30.61
CA PHE A 107 15.43 19.77 31.44
C PHE A 107 15.53 19.33 32.91
N VAL A 108 16.52 19.88 33.62
CA VAL A 108 16.69 19.66 35.06
C VAL A 108 15.60 20.41 35.83
N HIS A 109 14.65 19.68 36.41
CA HIS A 109 13.72 20.22 37.40
C HIS A 109 14.26 19.92 38.80
N GLU A 110 14.64 20.96 39.54
CA GLU A 110 15.29 20.86 40.87
C GLU A 110 14.53 20.04 41.94
N LYS A 111 13.26 19.69 41.69
CA LYS A 111 12.40 18.92 42.61
C LYS A 111 12.07 17.50 42.13
N MET A 112 12.65 17.04 41.03
CA MET A 112 12.37 15.71 40.46
C MET A 112 13.43 14.69 40.88
N GLU A 113 12.98 13.49 41.26
CA GLU A 113 13.86 12.34 41.47
C GLU A 113 13.89 11.51 40.18
N TYR A 114 15.08 11.17 39.70
CA TYR A 114 15.31 10.46 38.44
C TYR A 114 15.54 8.96 38.67
N GLU A 115 15.43 8.18 37.59
CA GLU A 115 15.79 6.75 37.55
C GLU A 115 15.07 5.86 38.58
N ARG A 116 13.81 6.18 38.89
CA ARG A 116 13.02 5.50 39.93
C ARG A 116 12.33 4.23 39.43
N VAL A 117 11.69 4.29 38.26
CA VAL A 117 10.83 3.22 37.76
C VAL A 117 11.51 2.52 36.60
N THR A 118 11.71 1.21 36.73
CA THR A 118 12.35 0.41 35.67
C THR A 118 11.42 0.23 34.49
N VAL A 119 11.91 0.54 33.29
CA VAL A 119 11.19 0.28 32.04
C VAL A 119 11.37 -1.21 31.70
N PRO A 120 10.29 -1.98 31.47
CA PRO A 120 10.41 -3.36 31.07
C PRO A 120 10.99 -3.50 29.66
N SER A 121 11.74 -4.57 29.42
CA SER A 121 12.22 -4.96 28.09
C SER A 121 11.11 -5.58 27.26
N HIS A 122 10.23 -6.35 27.90
CA HIS A 122 9.12 -7.06 27.27
C HIS A 122 7.91 -7.06 28.20
N VAL A 123 6.74 -7.19 27.60
CA VAL A 123 5.47 -7.45 28.27
C VAL A 123 4.83 -8.68 27.67
N TRP A 124 4.15 -9.45 28.51
CA TRP A 124 3.58 -10.73 28.10
C TRP A 124 2.26 -11.00 28.82
N THR A 125 1.40 -11.78 28.16
CA THR A 125 0.14 -12.27 28.71
C THR A 125 -0.02 -13.74 28.36
N ALA A 126 -0.43 -14.55 29.32
CA ALA A 126 -0.80 -15.95 29.14
C ALA A 126 -2.29 -16.14 29.42
N LEU A 127 -2.93 -16.95 28.60
CA LEU A 127 -4.34 -17.33 28.68
C LEU A 127 -4.45 -18.83 28.90
N CYS A 128 -5.28 -19.22 29.86
CA CYS A 128 -5.73 -20.58 30.08
C CYS A 128 -7.27 -20.62 29.98
N TYR A 129 -7.79 -21.28 28.95
CA TYR A 129 -9.22 -21.51 28.76
C TYR A 129 -9.53 -22.95 29.16
N LYS A 130 -10.32 -23.12 30.23
CA LYS A 130 -10.69 -24.43 30.75
C LYS A 130 -12.18 -24.68 30.57
N HIS A 131 -12.52 -25.64 29.72
CA HIS A 131 -13.88 -26.17 29.65
C HIS A 131 -14.16 -27.04 30.87
N HIS A 132 -15.34 -26.95 31.45
CA HIS A 132 -15.63 -27.60 32.74
C HIS A 132 -15.79 -29.12 32.64
N THR A 133 -16.17 -29.62 31.46
CA THR A 133 -16.54 -31.04 31.26
C THR A 133 -15.79 -31.74 30.13
N ASN A 134 -14.96 -31.04 29.34
CA ASN A 134 -14.31 -31.61 28.16
C ASN A 134 -12.94 -30.98 27.94
N ASP A 135 -11.90 -31.64 28.44
CA ASP A 135 -10.53 -31.14 28.34
C ASP A 135 -10.05 -30.98 26.90
N MET A 136 -10.60 -31.70 25.91
CA MET A 136 -10.25 -31.50 24.49
C MET A 136 -10.72 -30.13 23.95
N LYS A 137 -11.71 -29.51 24.60
CA LYS A 137 -12.15 -28.14 24.31
C LYS A 137 -11.38 -27.08 25.09
N SER A 138 -10.55 -27.47 26.05
CA SER A 138 -9.66 -26.55 26.76
C SER A 138 -8.46 -26.20 25.88
N PHE A 139 -7.93 -24.99 26.03
CA PHE A 139 -6.79 -24.51 25.26
C PHE A 139 -6.03 -23.42 26.01
N SER A 140 -4.77 -23.20 25.62
CA SER A 140 -3.96 -22.11 26.16
C SER A 140 -2.99 -21.54 25.14
N LEU A 141 -2.58 -20.31 25.40
CA LEU A 141 -1.51 -19.64 24.65
C LEU A 141 -0.90 -18.53 25.49
N GLY A 142 0.32 -18.14 25.15
CA GLY A 142 0.91 -16.89 25.57
C GLY A 142 1.20 -15.98 24.39
N TYR A 143 1.22 -14.67 24.63
CA TYR A 143 1.76 -13.71 23.71
C TYR A 143 2.69 -12.72 24.42
N MET A 144 3.74 -12.27 23.74
CA MET A 144 4.75 -11.37 24.29
C MET A 144 5.21 -10.38 23.22
N GLY A 145 5.44 -9.13 23.62
CA GLY A 145 6.06 -8.10 22.78
C GLY A 145 7.20 -7.40 23.49
N GLN A 146 8.17 -6.93 22.72
CA GLN A 146 9.26 -6.08 23.20
C GLN A 146 8.73 -4.65 23.37
N ASN A 147 9.12 -3.99 24.46
CA ASN A 147 8.60 -2.66 24.80
C ASN A 147 9.32 -1.55 24.00
N GLN A 148 9.12 -1.53 22.68
CA GLN A 148 9.78 -0.64 21.72
C GLN A 148 8.87 -0.34 20.53
N LEU A 149 9.10 0.81 19.88
CA LEU A 149 8.25 1.40 18.84
C LEU A 149 7.84 0.44 17.71
N ASP A 150 8.76 -0.41 17.24
CA ASP A 150 8.57 -1.33 16.10
C ASP A 150 8.45 -2.81 16.51
N SER A 151 8.11 -3.11 17.77
CA SER A 151 8.02 -4.51 18.20
C SER A 151 6.73 -5.19 17.80
N ASP A 152 6.88 -6.41 17.28
CA ASP A 152 5.79 -7.34 17.07
C ASP A 152 5.33 -8.04 18.35
N ILE A 153 4.08 -8.53 18.32
CA ILE A 153 3.57 -9.47 19.30
C ILE A 153 3.79 -10.89 18.80
N ASN A 154 4.53 -11.68 19.58
CA ASN A 154 4.79 -13.08 19.30
C ASN A 154 3.84 -13.97 20.09
N VAL A 155 3.00 -14.71 19.39
CA VAL A 155 2.12 -15.74 19.98
C VAL A 155 2.88 -17.06 20.06
N MET A 156 2.74 -17.76 21.18
CA MET A 156 3.39 -19.05 21.40
C MET A 156 2.62 -19.94 22.39
N PRO A 157 2.85 -21.25 22.38
CA PRO A 157 2.31 -22.14 23.41
C PRO A 157 2.81 -21.76 24.82
N VAL A 158 2.03 -22.06 25.87
CA VAL A 158 2.40 -21.74 27.26
C VAL A 158 3.66 -22.50 27.70
N SER A 159 3.84 -23.74 27.23
CA SER A 159 5.06 -24.52 27.48
C SER A 159 6.32 -23.79 26.98
N LYS A 160 6.25 -23.21 25.77
CA LYS A 160 7.32 -22.38 25.21
C LYS A 160 7.49 -21.06 25.95
N MET A 161 6.38 -20.40 26.34
CA MET A 161 6.42 -19.16 27.12
C MET A 161 7.17 -19.34 28.44
N ASN A 162 6.86 -20.40 29.20
CA ASN A 162 7.57 -20.70 30.46
C ASN A 162 9.09 -20.82 30.24
N SER A 163 9.51 -21.56 29.21
CA SER A 163 10.93 -21.70 28.86
C SER A 163 11.60 -20.34 28.54
N VAL A 164 10.89 -19.45 27.83
CA VAL A 164 11.38 -18.11 27.50
C VAL A 164 11.51 -17.25 28.75
N LEU A 165 10.51 -17.27 29.63
CA LEU A 165 10.52 -16.49 30.86
C LEU A 165 11.58 -16.98 31.86
N GLU A 166 11.76 -18.28 32.00
CA GLU A 166 12.82 -18.85 32.86
C GLU A 166 14.21 -18.34 32.44
N LYS A 167 14.47 -18.31 31.14
CA LYS A 167 15.71 -17.77 30.59
C LYS A 167 15.87 -16.27 30.86
N GLN A 168 14.78 -15.51 30.78
CA GLN A 168 14.83 -14.04 30.92
C GLN A 168 14.91 -13.59 32.38
N TYR A 169 14.21 -14.27 33.30
CA TYR A 169 14.24 -13.95 34.72
C TYR A 169 15.42 -14.62 35.45
N GLY A 170 16.04 -15.64 34.87
CA GLY A 170 17.14 -16.39 35.51
C GLY A 170 16.69 -17.24 36.70
N THR A 171 15.39 -17.54 36.79
CA THR A 171 14.77 -18.35 37.84
C THR A 171 13.66 -19.21 37.24
N SER A 172 13.24 -20.27 37.92
CA SER A 172 12.12 -21.09 37.45
C SER A 172 10.80 -20.31 37.51
N VAL A 173 10.07 -20.33 36.41
CA VAL A 173 8.79 -19.64 36.22
C VAL A 173 7.85 -20.64 35.57
N LYS A 174 6.79 -20.99 36.31
CA LYS A 174 5.71 -21.87 35.84
C LYS A 174 4.40 -21.11 35.85
N ILE A 175 3.95 -20.70 34.68
CA ILE A 175 2.63 -20.15 34.48
C ILE A 175 1.67 -21.30 34.20
N PHE A 176 0.65 -21.39 35.05
CA PHE A 176 -0.34 -22.46 35.12
C PHE A 176 0.25 -23.84 35.40
N ASP A 177 -0.52 -24.65 36.13
CA ASP A 177 -0.18 -26.05 36.35
C ASP A 177 -0.34 -26.84 35.04
N ASP A 178 0.54 -27.81 34.80
CA ASP A 178 0.60 -28.63 33.56
C ASP A 178 0.50 -27.84 32.24
N HIS A 179 0.99 -26.59 32.23
CA HIS A 179 0.93 -25.69 31.07
C HIS A 179 -0.49 -25.47 30.50
N CYS A 180 -1.54 -25.73 31.29
CA CYS A 180 -2.94 -25.58 30.89
C CYS A 180 -3.26 -26.10 29.48
N PHE A 181 -3.13 -27.41 29.24
CA PHE A 181 -3.53 -28.00 27.96
C PHE A 181 -2.81 -27.41 26.72
N SER A 182 -1.59 -26.90 26.89
CA SER A 182 -0.80 -26.29 25.82
C SER A 182 -0.57 -27.22 24.61
N GLU A 183 -0.63 -28.54 24.84
CA GLU A 183 -0.44 -29.57 23.81
C GLU A 183 -1.74 -29.97 23.10
N ASN A 184 -2.90 -29.45 23.51
CA ASN A 184 -4.16 -29.71 22.81
C ASN A 184 -4.13 -29.11 21.40
N MET A 185 -4.69 -29.85 20.43
CA MET A 185 -4.83 -29.38 19.04
C MET A 185 -5.58 -28.04 18.96
N LYS A 186 -6.60 -27.84 19.81
CA LYS A 186 -7.36 -26.59 19.91
C LYS A 186 -6.49 -25.38 20.28
N SER A 187 -5.40 -25.58 21.04
CA SER A 187 -4.44 -24.50 21.35
C SER A 187 -3.71 -24.01 20.10
N GLN A 188 -3.33 -24.91 19.19
CA GLN A 188 -2.65 -24.55 17.94
C GLN A 188 -3.61 -23.88 16.94
N GLU A 189 -4.82 -24.43 16.82
CA GLU A 189 -5.88 -23.86 15.96
C GLU A 189 -6.26 -22.46 16.42
N PHE A 190 -6.51 -22.29 17.72
CA PHE A 190 -6.87 -21.00 18.29
C PHE A 190 -5.74 -19.99 18.16
N ALA A 191 -4.48 -20.37 18.45
CA ALA A 191 -3.33 -19.48 18.27
C ALA A 191 -3.17 -19.00 16.82
N SER A 192 -3.36 -19.91 15.84
CA SER A 192 -3.28 -19.58 14.41
C SER A 192 -4.42 -18.66 13.97
N SER A 193 -5.65 -18.96 14.40
CA SER A 193 -6.84 -18.14 14.12
C SER A 193 -6.71 -16.74 14.71
N LEU A 194 -6.30 -16.66 15.97
CA LEU A 194 -6.08 -15.41 16.69
C LEU A 194 -4.96 -14.57 16.05
N TYR A 195 -3.83 -15.17 15.69
CA TYR A 195 -2.74 -14.46 15.03
C TYR A 195 -3.22 -13.77 13.74
N ASN A 196 -4.02 -14.47 12.93
CA ASN A 196 -4.57 -13.93 11.70
C ASN A 196 -5.62 -12.83 11.93
N GLN A 197 -6.40 -12.91 13.00
CA GLN A 197 -7.44 -11.92 13.31
C GLN A 197 -6.88 -10.66 13.99
N VAL A 198 -5.84 -10.82 14.83
CA VAL A 198 -5.41 -9.77 15.76
C VAL A 198 -4.19 -9.00 15.31
N GLN A 199 -3.25 -9.64 14.61
CA GLN A 199 -2.09 -8.91 14.10
C GLN A 199 -2.55 -7.75 13.20
N PRO A 200 -2.03 -6.53 13.41
CA PRO A 200 -2.21 -5.49 12.41
C PRO A 200 -1.57 -5.95 11.09
N PRO A 201 -2.10 -5.52 9.93
CA PRO A 201 -1.41 -5.74 8.66
C PRO A 201 0.03 -5.18 8.74
N GLY A 202 0.95 -5.68 7.91
CA GLY A 202 2.37 -5.28 7.93
C GLY A 202 2.60 -3.76 7.82
N SER A 203 1.66 -3.08 7.17
CA SER A 203 1.15 -1.72 7.37
C SER A 203 1.69 -0.91 8.56
N LEU A 204 1.37 -1.32 9.78
CA LEU A 204 1.63 -0.52 10.99
C LEU A 204 3.02 -0.77 11.59
N ARG A 205 3.73 -1.81 11.14
CA ARG A 205 4.98 -2.31 11.76
C ARG A 205 6.26 -1.63 11.26
N HIS A 206 6.22 -0.90 10.14
CA HIS A 206 7.45 -0.45 9.46
C HIS A 206 7.45 1.05 9.13
N GLY A 207 6.54 1.84 9.72
CA GLY A 207 6.40 3.27 9.40
C GLY A 207 6.13 3.55 7.92
N ILE A 208 5.50 2.60 7.21
CA ILE A 208 5.24 2.69 5.78
C ILE A 208 4.11 3.70 5.55
N PRO A 209 4.35 4.78 4.77
CA PRO A 209 3.30 5.72 4.37
C PRO A 209 2.08 4.98 3.78
N PRO A 210 0.82 5.39 4.09
CA PRO A 210 -0.39 4.68 3.66
C PRO A 210 -0.47 4.41 2.14
N ASN A 211 0.09 5.30 1.32
CA ASN A 211 0.18 5.14 -0.14
C ASN A 211 1.15 4.01 -0.56
N ILE A 212 2.26 3.80 0.16
CA ILE A 212 3.21 2.73 -0.11
C ILE A 212 2.65 1.38 0.34
N LEU A 213 1.95 1.35 1.47
CA LEU A 213 1.29 0.15 1.96
C LEU A 213 0.24 -0.37 0.97
N TYR A 214 -0.58 0.54 0.44
CA TYR A 214 -1.59 0.22 -0.56
C TYR A 214 -1.00 -0.50 -1.78
N ILE A 215 0.17 -0.03 -2.23
CA ILE A 215 0.91 -0.60 -3.34
C ILE A 215 1.45 -2.01 -2.99
N ILE A 216 1.99 -2.20 -1.78
CA ILE A 216 2.52 -3.50 -1.31
C ILE A 216 1.40 -4.54 -1.17
N GLU A 217 0.28 -4.20 -0.53
CA GLU A 217 -0.87 -5.09 -0.36
C GLU A 217 -1.45 -5.51 -1.72
N THR A 218 -1.57 -4.55 -2.64
CA THR A 218 -2.00 -4.82 -4.02
C THR A 218 -1.02 -5.77 -4.71
N ALA A 219 0.29 -5.56 -4.57
CA ALA A 219 1.28 -6.45 -5.20
C ALA A 219 1.29 -7.86 -4.62
N LEU A 220 1.07 -8.03 -3.31
CA LEU A 220 0.97 -9.33 -2.65
C LEU A 220 -0.20 -10.16 -3.21
N LYS A 221 -1.34 -9.52 -3.51
CA LYS A 221 -2.50 -10.14 -4.16
C LYS A 221 -2.16 -10.77 -5.52
N TYR A 222 -1.22 -10.18 -6.27
CA TYR A 222 -0.84 -10.65 -7.62
C TYR A 222 0.35 -11.62 -7.63
N THR A 223 1.23 -11.57 -6.64
CA THR A 223 2.51 -12.30 -6.67
C THR A 223 2.55 -13.51 -5.76
N GLY A 224 1.66 -13.60 -4.75
CA GLY A 224 1.55 -14.75 -3.83
C GLY A 224 2.77 -15.00 -2.93
N LYS A 225 3.92 -14.34 -3.18
CA LYS A 225 5.15 -14.43 -2.40
C LYS A 225 5.94 -13.13 -2.47
N PHE A 226 6.12 -12.49 -1.32
CA PHE A 226 7.20 -11.55 -1.11
C PHE A 226 8.26 -12.28 -0.29
N LEU A 227 9.42 -12.57 -0.89
CA LEU A 227 10.61 -12.95 -0.14
C LEU A 227 11.42 -11.66 0.02
N PRO A 228 11.37 -10.96 1.18
CA PRO A 228 12.33 -9.91 1.43
C PRO A 228 13.72 -10.54 1.38
N GLN A 229 14.57 -10.09 0.45
CA GLN A 229 15.98 -10.42 0.51
C GLN A 229 16.57 -9.70 1.72
N ASN A 230 17.00 -10.51 2.69
CA ASN A 230 17.80 -10.18 3.87
C ASN A 230 18.27 -8.72 3.98
N SER A 231 17.62 -7.94 4.85
CA SER A 231 18.31 -6.86 5.54
C SER A 231 18.93 -7.44 6.82
N ALA A 232 20.26 -7.38 6.87
CA ALA A 232 21.06 -7.79 8.01
C ALA A 232 20.62 -7.03 9.28
N ALA A 233 20.70 -7.73 10.41
CA ALA A 233 20.48 -7.17 11.72
C ALA A 233 21.40 -5.97 11.99
N GLY A 234 20.81 -4.85 12.42
CA GLY A 234 21.53 -3.71 13.01
C GLY A 234 21.53 -2.43 12.18
N ASN A 235 20.42 -1.67 12.25
CA ASN A 235 20.30 -0.20 12.29
C ASN A 235 18.88 0.20 11.89
N ASN A 236 18.31 1.23 12.55
CA ASN A 236 16.99 1.79 12.24
C ASN A 236 16.89 2.13 10.74
N SER A 237 16.23 1.26 9.98
CA SER A 237 16.11 1.37 8.54
C SER A 237 14.68 1.78 8.24
N SER A 238 14.48 3.04 7.85
CA SER A 238 13.21 3.47 7.27
C SER A 238 13.18 3.07 5.80
N VAL A 239 12.07 2.47 5.37
CA VAL A 239 11.84 2.20 3.95
C VAL A 239 11.39 3.51 3.31
N ALA A 240 12.31 4.19 2.63
CA ALA A 240 12.02 5.47 1.97
C ALA A 240 11.19 5.31 0.69
N ASP A 241 11.37 4.20 -0.04
CA ASP A 241 10.65 3.90 -1.28
C ASP A 241 10.56 2.37 -1.49
N VAL A 242 9.45 1.89 -2.04
CA VAL A 242 9.26 0.50 -2.46
C VAL A 242 8.91 0.47 -3.95
N THR A 243 9.86 0.03 -4.75
CA THR A 243 9.66 -0.16 -6.19
C THR A 243 9.21 -1.60 -6.46
N ILE A 244 8.00 -1.74 -7.00
CA ILE A 244 7.47 -3.04 -7.43
C ILE A 244 7.43 -3.07 -8.96
N THR A 245 8.23 -3.96 -9.54
CA THR A 245 8.37 -4.10 -10.99
C THR A 245 7.56 -5.29 -11.49
N LYS A 246 6.75 -5.06 -12.53
CA LYS A 246 6.03 -6.11 -13.26
C LYS A 246 6.56 -6.23 -14.69
N TYR A 247 6.43 -7.43 -15.24
CA TYR A 247 6.91 -7.77 -16.57
C TYR A 247 5.81 -8.40 -17.41
N PHE A 248 5.70 -7.99 -18.67
CA PHE A 248 4.67 -8.45 -19.60
C PHE A 248 5.28 -8.93 -20.92
N ASP A 249 4.64 -9.94 -21.52
CA ASP A 249 5.05 -10.52 -22.81
C ASP A 249 4.51 -9.73 -24.01
N SER A 250 3.41 -8.96 -23.86
CA SER A 250 2.82 -8.17 -24.95
C SER A 250 2.18 -6.85 -24.49
N ALA A 251 2.11 -5.89 -25.41
CA ALA A 251 1.43 -4.61 -25.18
C ALA A 251 -0.06 -4.80 -24.87
N VAL A 252 -0.73 -5.73 -25.57
CA VAL A 252 -2.14 -6.04 -25.35
C VAL A 252 -2.39 -6.48 -23.90
N THR A 253 -1.58 -7.40 -23.38
CA THR A 253 -1.69 -7.87 -21.99
C THR A 253 -1.37 -6.76 -20.99
N PHE A 254 -0.39 -5.91 -21.30
CA PHE A 254 -0.01 -4.78 -20.46
C PHE A 254 -1.16 -3.78 -20.32
N PHE A 255 -1.73 -3.29 -21.43
CA PHE A 255 -2.80 -2.30 -21.39
C PHE A 255 -4.10 -2.85 -20.81
N LYS A 256 -4.49 -4.10 -21.09
CA LYS A 256 -5.66 -4.72 -20.45
C LYS A 256 -5.53 -4.77 -18.93
N MET A 257 -4.37 -5.22 -18.44
CA MET A 257 -4.12 -5.30 -17.00
C MET A 257 -4.02 -3.92 -16.35
N LEU A 258 -3.51 -2.93 -17.07
CA LEU A 258 -3.44 -1.55 -16.61
C LEU A 258 -4.84 -0.97 -16.34
N GLU A 259 -5.80 -1.18 -17.23
CA GLU A 259 -7.20 -0.75 -17.02
C GLU A 259 -7.85 -1.47 -15.82
N GLU A 260 -7.61 -2.77 -15.67
CA GLU A 260 -8.14 -3.55 -14.55
C GLU A 260 -7.60 -3.10 -13.20
N MET A 261 -6.29 -2.82 -13.11
CA MET A 261 -5.65 -2.37 -11.88
C MET A 261 -6.18 -0.99 -11.45
N LYS A 262 -6.39 -0.09 -12.42
CA LYS A 262 -6.97 1.24 -12.16
C LYS A 262 -8.39 1.13 -11.62
N TYR A 263 -9.19 0.25 -12.21
CA TYR A 263 -10.59 0.09 -11.84
C TYR A 263 -10.75 -0.61 -10.48
N LYS A 264 -10.10 -1.76 -10.29
CA LYS A 264 -10.29 -2.63 -9.12
C LYS A 264 -9.45 -2.22 -7.92
N ASP A 265 -8.19 -1.88 -8.16
CA ASP A 265 -7.18 -1.76 -7.12
C ASP A 265 -6.56 -0.36 -7.08
N LYS A 266 -7.20 0.67 -7.67
CA LYS A 266 -6.78 2.10 -7.72
C LYS A 266 -5.26 2.31 -7.86
N THR A 267 -4.63 1.44 -8.64
CA THR A 267 -3.19 1.42 -8.92
C THR A 267 -3.00 1.33 -10.42
N THR A 268 -1.81 1.71 -10.88
CA THR A 268 -1.43 1.60 -12.29
C THR A 268 0.02 1.18 -12.40
N CYS A 269 0.43 0.72 -13.57
CA CYS A 269 1.81 0.32 -13.82
C CYS A 269 2.42 1.23 -14.88
N LEU A 270 3.32 2.13 -14.47
CA LEU A 270 4.01 3.04 -15.39
C LEU A 270 5.09 2.27 -16.15
N LEU A 271 5.00 2.26 -17.48
CA LEU A 271 6.05 1.72 -18.35
C LEU A 271 7.40 2.36 -18.01
N THR A 272 8.38 1.56 -17.63
CA THR A 272 9.74 1.99 -17.29
C THR A 272 10.77 1.54 -18.31
N ARG A 273 10.51 0.44 -19.02
CA ARG A 273 11.44 -0.05 -20.04
C ARG A 273 10.75 -0.94 -21.07
N VAL A 274 11.23 -0.83 -22.30
CA VAL A 274 10.94 -1.78 -23.37
C VAL A 274 12.21 -2.56 -23.67
N ILE A 275 12.22 -3.84 -23.32
CA ILE A 275 13.40 -4.71 -23.41
C ILE A 275 13.54 -5.18 -24.86
N LYS A 276 14.69 -4.90 -25.47
CA LYS A 276 15.00 -5.41 -26.80
C LYS A 276 15.52 -6.85 -26.71
N PRO A 277 15.33 -7.68 -27.75
CA PRO A 277 15.83 -9.06 -27.76
C PRO A 277 17.33 -9.22 -27.46
N ASN A 278 18.14 -8.18 -27.73
CA ASN A 278 19.59 -8.18 -27.52
C ASN A 278 20.04 -7.46 -26.22
N ASP A 279 19.12 -6.98 -25.39
CA ASP A 279 19.47 -6.31 -24.14
C ASP A 279 20.03 -7.33 -23.13
N LYS A 280 21.27 -7.11 -22.66
CA LYS A 280 21.87 -7.94 -21.59
C LYS A 280 21.17 -7.63 -20.26
N LEU A 281 20.28 -8.52 -19.81
CA LEU A 281 19.70 -8.44 -18.47
C LEU A 281 20.77 -8.82 -17.42
N GLY A 282 20.90 -8.03 -16.34
CA GLY A 282 21.91 -8.23 -15.30
C GLY A 282 21.84 -9.62 -14.66
N LYS A 283 23.02 -10.20 -14.36
CA LYS A 283 23.19 -11.51 -13.72
C LYS A 283 22.49 -11.54 -12.36
N GLY A 284 21.25 -12.06 -12.30
CA GLY A 284 20.53 -12.20 -11.04
C GLY A 284 19.15 -12.84 -11.12
N ASN A 285 18.43 -12.72 -12.24
CA ASN A 285 17.06 -13.26 -12.35
C ASN A 285 16.95 -14.32 -13.44
N LEU A 286 16.74 -15.57 -13.02
CA LEU A 286 16.27 -16.68 -13.85
C LEU A 286 14.79 -16.45 -14.22
N LEU A 287 14.50 -16.26 -15.51
CA LEU A 287 13.57 -17.06 -16.35
C LEU A 287 13.11 -16.27 -17.60
N HIS A 288 13.47 -16.82 -18.76
CA HIS A 288 12.87 -16.64 -20.09
C HIS A 288 12.88 -15.26 -20.78
N VAL A 289 13.50 -15.29 -21.96
CA VAL A 289 13.63 -14.27 -23.02
C VAL A 289 12.27 -13.92 -23.69
N SER A 290 11.14 -13.98 -22.98
CA SER A 290 9.81 -13.69 -23.56
C SER A 290 9.19 -12.37 -23.10
N LYS A 291 9.65 -11.80 -21.99
CA LYS A 291 9.07 -10.59 -21.39
C LYS A 291 9.78 -9.33 -21.90
N HIS A 292 9.06 -8.51 -22.67
CA HIS A 292 9.61 -7.37 -23.40
C HIS A 292 9.20 -6.01 -22.80
N ILE A 293 8.33 -6.01 -21.79
CA ILE A 293 7.77 -4.80 -21.20
C ILE A 293 8.00 -4.85 -19.70
N GLU A 294 8.63 -3.82 -19.16
CA GLU A 294 8.84 -3.60 -17.74
C GLU A 294 8.05 -2.36 -17.30
N CYS A 295 7.33 -2.47 -16.19
CA CYS A 295 6.63 -1.34 -15.60
C CYS A 295 6.74 -1.33 -14.08
N ARG A 296 6.60 -0.14 -13.50
CA ARG A 296 6.61 0.11 -12.06
C ARG A 296 5.22 0.38 -11.56
N LEU A 297 4.80 -0.36 -10.53
CA LEU A 297 3.52 -0.16 -9.87
C LEU A 297 3.54 1.16 -9.09
N VAL A 298 2.52 1.98 -9.29
CA VAL A 298 2.27 3.23 -8.57
C VAL A 298 0.79 3.36 -8.23
N GLN A 299 0.47 4.31 -7.35
CA GLN A 299 -0.91 4.68 -7.06
C GLN A 299 -1.51 5.42 -8.27
N GLU A 300 -2.77 5.13 -8.62
CA GLU A 300 -3.46 5.83 -9.71
C GLU A 300 -3.83 7.25 -9.23
N GLN A 301 -3.32 8.28 -9.90
CA GLN A 301 -3.54 9.68 -9.47
C GLN A 301 -4.58 10.42 -10.32
N SER A 302 -5.22 9.78 -11.30
CA SER A 302 -6.32 10.42 -12.03
C SER A 302 -7.57 10.58 -11.15
N ASP A 303 -7.81 9.69 -10.21
CA ASP A 303 -9.01 9.66 -9.36
C ASP A 303 -8.80 10.51 -8.08
N VAL A 304 -9.55 11.61 -7.91
CA VAL A 304 -9.51 12.48 -6.72
C VAL A 304 -9.81 11.77 -5.40
N THR A 305 -10.45 10.60 -5.43
CA THR A 305 -10.68 9.80 -4.22
C THR A 305 -9.40 9.11 -3.71
N VAL A 306 -8.27 9.27 -4.41
CA VAL A 306 -7.03 8.52 -4.23
C VAL A 306 -5.83 9.47 -4.14
N GLY A 307 -5.41 9.84 -2.92
CA GLY A 307 -4.16 10.58 -2.67
C GLY A 307 -4.16 12.04 -3.16
N ARG A 308 -2.99 12.53 -3.62
CA ARG A 308 -2.88 13.83 -4.31
C ARG A 308 -3.13 13.62 -5.81
N PRO A 309 -4.26 14.07 -6.37
CA PRO A 309 -4.62 13.78 -7.74
C PRO A 309 -3.93 14.71 -8.74
N ASN A 310 -3.94 14.29 -10.00
CA ASN A 310 -3.63 15.12 -11.15
C ASN A 310 -4.93 15.64 -11.78
N ALA A 311 -4.83 16.77 -12.48
CA ALA A 311 -5.82 17.21 -13.44
C ALA A 311 -6.08 16.11 -14.49
N ALA A 312 -7.22 16.20 -15.17
CA ALA A 312 -7.60 15.23 -16.19
C ALA A 312 -6.56 15.12 -17.32
N ASP A 313 -5.77 16.15 -17.58
CA ASP A 313 -4.70 16.14 -18.59
C ASP A 313 -3.34 15.65 -18.06
N GLY A 314 -3.27 15.24 -16.80
CA GLY A 314 -2.07 14.77 -16.11
C GLY A 314 -1.28 15.85 -15.36
N SER A 315 -1.67 17.12 -15.42
CA SER A 315 -1.01 18.20 -14.67
C SER A 315 -1.17 18.00 -13.15
N PRO A 316 -0.12 18.19 -12.33
CA PRO A 316 -0.26 18.06 -10.88
C PRO A 316 -1.17 19.15 -10.29
N CYS A 317 -2.04 18.77 -9.35
CA CYS A 317 -2.87 19.73 -8.61
C CYS A 317 -2.03 20.42 -7.52
N LYS A 318 -2.15 21.74 -7.40
CA LYS A 318 -1.49 22.53 -6.33
C LYS A 318 -2.18 22.34 -4.97
N ASP A 319 -3.50 22.33 -5.00
CA ASP A 319 -4.38 22.27 -3.84
C ASP A 319 -5.38 21.12 -3.99
N GLU A 320 -6.09 20.79 -2.90
CA GLU A 320 -7.18 19.82 -2.95
C GLU A 320 -8.25 20.26 -3.96
N PRO A 321 -8.72 19.37 -4.87
CA PRO A 321 -9.71 19.74 -5.85
C PRO A 321 -11.06 20.09 -5.21
N VAL A 322 -11.76 21.06 -5.82
CA VAL A 322 -13.11 21.42 -5.39
C VAL A 322 -14.10 20.42 -5.97
N LEU A 323 -14.83 19.74 -5.08
CA LEU A 323 -15.84 18.72 -5.42
C LEU A 323 -17.25 19.35 -5.45
N GLY A 324 -17.91 19.26 -6.60
CA GLY A 324 -19.28 19.70 -6.85
C GLY A 324 -19.86 19.00 -8.08
N HIS A 325 -20.74 19.67 -8.85
CA HIS A 325 -21.24 19.11 -10.13
C HIS A 325 -20.15 18.82 -11.16
N ARG A 326 -18.99 19.47 -11.05
CA ARG A 326 -17.77 19.19 -11.80
C ARG A 326 -16.58 19.26 -10.85
N CYS A 327 -15.57 18.43 -11.11
CA CYS A 327 -14.30 18.46 -10.37
C CYS A 327 -13.37 19.46 -11.05
N VAL A 328 -12.84 20.41 -10.28
CA VAL A 328 -11.87 21.41 -10.76
C VAL A 328 -10.66 21.44 -9.84
N CYS A 329 -9.48 21.51 -10.44
CA CYS A 329 -8.20 21.60 -9.75
C CYS A 329 -7.39 22.82 -10.21
N ALA A 330 -6.63 23.40 -9.28
CA ALA A 330 -5.69 24.47 -9.59
C ALA A 330 -4.34 23.88 -10.05
N THR A 331 -3.85 24.33 -11.21
CA THR A 331 -2.54 23.95 -11.77
C THR A 331 -1.68 25.19 -11.97
N GLU A 332 -0.41 25.03 -12.35
CA GLU A 332 0.44 26.17 -12.73
C GLU A 332 -0.12 26.99 -13.90
N SER A 333 -0.79 26.33 -14.83
CA SER A 333 -1.43 26.93 -16.00
C SER A 333 -2.87 27.41 -15.75
N GLY A 334 -3.33 27.46 -14.49
CA GLY A 334 -4.68 27.86 -14.11
C GLY A 334 -5.59 26.67 -13.75
N TYR A 335 -6.90 26.89 -13.77
CA TYR A 335 -7.88 25.88 -13.37
C TYR A 335 -8.14 24.87 -14.49
N LYS A 336 -8.05 23.58 -14.17
CA LYS A 336 -8.33 22.48 -15.09
C LYS A 336 -9.35 21.51 -14.50
N GLY A 337 -10.11 20.83 -15.37
CA GLY A 337 -10.98 19.75 -14.93
C GLY A 337 -10.16 18.59 -14.34
N CYS A 338 -10.70 17.91 -13.33
CA CYS A 338 -10.14 16.69 -12.74
C CYS A 338 -11.13 15.53 -12.82
N CYS A 339 -10.65 14.31 -12.57
CA CYS A 339 -11.50 13.13 -12.56
C CYS A 339 -11.91 12.72 -11.14
N THR A 340 -13.18 12.30 -11.00
CA THR A 340 -13.78 11.62 -9.85
C THR A 340 -13.89 10.11 -10.04
N SER A 341 -13.39 9.60 -11.16
CA SER A 341 -13.23 8.18 -11.44
C SER A 341 -11.87 7.93 -12.11
N PRO A 342 -11.38 6.68 -12.16
CA PRO A 342 -10.18 6.35 -12.92
C PRO A 342 -10.31 6.76 -14.39
N CYS A 343 -9.19 7.15 -15.01
CA CYS A 343 -9.12 7.47 -16.43
C CYS A 343 -8.96 6.19 -17.24
N LEU A 344 -10.05 5.74 -17.86
CA LEU A 344 -10.14 4.44 -18.53
C LEU A 344 -10.43 4.59 -20.03
N TYR A 345 -9.95 3.64 -20.82
CA TYR A 345 -10.22 3.61 -22.26
C TYR A 345 -11.66 3.19 -22.56
N GLN A 346 -12.36 3.96 -23.39
CA GLN A 346 -13.71 3.63 -23.84
C GLN A 346 -13.76 3.36 -25.33
N GLU A 347 -14.03 2.11 -25.69
CA GLU A 347 -14.01 1.62 -27.08
C GLU A 347 -15.00 2.36 -27.99
N LYS A 348 -16.22 2.65 -27.50
CA LYS A 348 -17.23 3.41 -28.26
C LYS A 348 -16.80 4.84 -28.59
N LEU A 349 -16.03 5.46 -27.71
CA LEU A 349 -15.57 6.85 -27.85
C LEU A 349 -14.13 6.93 -28.39
N LYS A 350 -13.47 5.79 -28.61
CA LYS A 350 -12.10 5.64 -29.09
C LYS A 350 -11.10 6.54 -28.35
N GLY A 351 -11.25 6.60 -27.03
CA GLY A 351 -10.48 7.53 -26.22
C GLY A 351 -10.64 7.29 -24.73
N TYR A 352 -9.74 7.91 -23.99
CA TYR A 352 -9.71 7.86 -22.54
C TYR A 352 -10.71 8.85 -21.95
N ARG A 353 -11.50 8.35 -21.01
CA ARG A 353 -12.57 9.11 -20.36
C ARG A 353 -12.61 8.82 -18.87
N CYS A 354 -13.05 9.83 -18.14
CA CYS A 354 -13.35 9.73 -16.72
C CYS A 354 -14.60 10.55 -16.40
N TYR A 355 -15.21 10.29 -15.25
CA TYR A 355 -16.22 11.17 -14.67
C TYR A 355 -15.54 12.34 -13.97
N SER A 356 -16.17 13.50 -14.01
CA SER A 356 -15.84 14.72 -13.30
C SER A 356 -17.14 15.21 -12.66
N GLY A 357 -17.38 14.76 -11.43
CA GLY A 357 -18.72 14.81 -10.83
C GLY A 357 -19.69 13.96 -11.66
N ASP A 358 -20.73 14.59 -12.19
CA ASP A 358 -21.78 13.92 -12.97
C ASP A 358 -21.50 13.89 -14.48
N THR A 359 -20.42 14.56 -14.91
CA THR A 359 -20.11 14.73 -16.34
C THR A 359 -18.93 13.88 -16.77
N GLN A 360 -18.98 13.34 -17.98
CA GLN A 360 -17.87 12.62 -18.56
C GLN A 360 -16.96 13.56 -19.35
N ILE A 361 -15.65 13.49 -19.11
CA ILE A 361 -14.64 14.32 -19.77
C ILE A 361 -13.52 13.48 -20.38
N GLU A 362 -12.77 14.07 -21.31
CA GLU A 362 -11.52 13.47 -21.80
C GLU A 362 -10.44 13.52 -20.72
N CYS A 363 -9.59 12.49 -20.69
CA CYS A 363 -8.50 12.43 -19.73
C CYS A 363 -7.25 11.78 -20.34
N SER A 364 -6.10 12.09 -19.76
CA SER A 364 -4.79 11.52 -20.03
C SER A 364 -4.53 10.43 -18.98
N PRO A 365 -4.44 9.15 -19.37
CA PRO A 365 -4.21 8.08 -18.41
C PRO A 365 -2.76 8.11 -17.90
N GLN A 366 -2.53 7.59 -16.70
CA GLN A 366 -1.19 7.21 -16.26
C GLN A 366 -0.79 5.87 -16.87
N TYR A 367 0.27 5.84 -17.70
CA TYR A 367 0.71 4.61 -18.38
C TYR A 367 2.22 4.51 -18.64
N SER A 368 2.96 5.63 -18.72
CA SER A 368 4.39 5.60 -19.06
C SER A 368 5.20 6.60 -18.26
N ALA A 369 6.41 6.18 -17.87
CA ALA A 369 7.46 7.00 -17.29
C ALA A 369 8.67 7.14 -18.24
N ILE A 370 8.52 6.77 -19.51
CA ILE A 370 9.57 6.90 -20.54
C ILE A 370 9.06 7.56 -21.82
N THR A 371 9.97 8.29 -22.48
CA THR A 371 9.75 8.94 -23.77
C THR A 371 9.75 7.92 -24.92
N VAL A 372 9.41 8.34 -26.14
CA VAL A 372 9.52 7.50 -27.35
C VAL A 372 10.95 7.02 -27.62
N LYS A 373 11.95 7.77 -27.14
CA LYS A 373 13.38 7.41 -27.20
C LYS A 373 13.81 6.48 -26.06
N GLY A 374 12.93 6.21 -25.10
CA GLY A 374 13.20 5.40 -23.92
C GLY A 374 13.96 6.14 -22.82
N GLN A 375 13.97 7.48 -22.84
CA GLN A 375 14.54 8.28 -21.75
C GLN A 375 13.54 8.35 -20.59
N ASN A 376 14.05 8.36 -19.35
CA ASN A 376 13.19 8.49 -18.18
C ASN A 376 12.62 9.90 -18.10
N CYS A 377 11.31 9.96 -17.85
CA CYS A 377 10.63 11.17 -17.43
C CYS A 377 10.90 11.47 -15.95
N LEU A 378 10.85 12.73 -15.56
CA LEU A 378 10.86 13.13 -14.16
C LEU A 378 9.73 12.43 -13.41
N ILE A 379 10.00 12.02 -12.16
CA ILE A 379 9.05 11.25 -11.34
C ILE A 379 7.71 11.99 -11.15
N ASN A 380 7.75 13.31 -11.01
CA ASN A 380 6.58 14.18 -10.86
C ASN A 380 6.00 14.69 -12.19
N HIS A 381 6.56 14.28 -13.32
CA HIS A 381 6.12 14.68 -14.65
C HIS A 381 6.14 13.46 -15.61
N PRO A 382 5.40 12.39 -15.33
CA PRO A 382 5.31 11.21 -16.23
C PRO A 382 4.69 11.58 -17.59
N CYS A 383 4.56 10.63 -18.50
CA CYS A 383 3.94 10.92 -19.79
C CYS A 383 2.45 11.26 -19.65
N ALA A 384 2.07 12.47 -20.03
CA ALA A 384 0.68 12.93 -20.13
C ALA A 384 0.55 14.02 -21.20
N THR A 385 -0.65 14.57 -21.40
CA THR A 385 -0.87 15.62 -22.41
C THR A 385 -0.53 17.02 -21.89
N TYR A 386 -0.72 17.29 -20.60
CA TYR A 386 -0.44 18.58 -19.97
C TYR A 386 -1.07 19.77 -20.71
N GLY A 387 -2.24 19.55 -21.31
CA GLY A 387 -3.00 20.55 -22.08
C GLY A 387 -2.53 20.71 -23.53
N LYS A 388 -1.70 19.81 -24.04
CA LYS A 388 -1.32 19.71 -25.45
C LYS A 388 -2.12 18.63 -26.17
N ASP A 389 -2.00 18.61 -27.49
CA ASP A 389 -2.58 17.61 -28.40
C ASP A 389 -1.71 16.34 -28.54
N HIS A 390 -0.57 16.29 -27.85
CA HIS A 390 0.37 15.18 -27.85
C HIS A 390 0.81 14.84 -26.42
N TYR A 391 1.32 13.63 -26.24
CA TYR A 391 1.87 13.19 -24.96
C TYR A 391 3.35 13.56 -24.89
N TRP A 392 3.80 14.06 -23.75
CA TRP A 392 5.19 14.47 -23.55
C TRP A 392 5.56 14.46 -22.07
N CYS A 393 6.85 14.59 -21.78
CA CYS A 393 7.36 14.78 -20.43
C CYS A 393 8.68 15.56 -20.43
N TYR A 394 9.08 16.08 -19.27
CA TYR A 394 10.47 16.47 -19.02
C TYR A 394 11.29 15.25 -18.59
N THR A 395 12.51 15.16 -19.09
CA THR A 395 13.47 14.10 -18.74
C THR A 395 14.34 14.51 -17.56
N ASP A 396 15.09 13.57 -16.98
CA ASP A 396 16.06 13.83 -15.89
C ASP A 396 17.14 14.87 -16.25
N SER A 397 17.33 15.14 -17.55
CA SER A 397 18.24 16.19 -18.05
C SER A 397 17.55 17.55 -18.25
N ASP A 398 16.31 17.70 -17.76
CA ASP A 398 15.46 18.89 -17.90
C ASP A 398 15.16 19.29 -19.36
N ILE A 399 15.17 18.29 -20.25
CA ILE A 399 14.81 18.44 -21.67
C ILE A 399 13.44 17.81 -21.86
N TRP A 400 12.52 18.51 -22.53
CA TRP A 400 11.23 17.94 -22.92
C TRP A 400 11.38 16.98 -24.11
N ASP A 401 10.63 15.89 -24.12
CA ASP A 401 10.61 14.94 -25.24
C ASP A 401 9.21 14.31 -25.40
N TYR A 402 8.95 13.77 -26.59
CA TYR A 402 7.67 13.15 -26.90
C TYR A 402 7.49 11.82 -26.17
N CYS A 403 6.26 11.56 -25.73
CA CYS A 403 5.82 10.27 -25.24
C CYS A 403 4.93 9.59 -26.28
N SER A 404 5.01 8.26 -26.35
CA SER A 404 4.14 7.47 -27.22
C SER A 404 2.72 7.49 -26.67
N PRO A 405 1.70 7.96 -27.41
CA PRO A 405 0.33 7.91 -26.92
C PRO A 405 -0.08 6.46 -26.60
N PRO A 406 -1.01 6.25 -25.65
CA PRO A 406 -1.45 4.93 -25.19
C PRO A 406 -2.37 4.22 -26.20
N LEU A 407 -2.00 4.23 -27.49
CA LEU A 407 -2.75 3.71 -28.62
C LEU A 407 -2.14 2.39 -29.11
N TRP A 408 -2.29 1.34 -28.30
CA TRP A 408 -1.69 0.03 -28.57
C TRP A 408 -2.30 -0.72 -29.77
N GLN A 409 -3.45 -0.27 -30.27
CA GLN A 409 -4.11 -0.80 -31.47
C GLN A 409 -3.78 -0.01 -32.74
N SER A 410 -2.83 0.92 -32.67
CA SER A 410 -2.46 1.72 -33.83
C SER A 410 -1.85 0.86 -34.94
N ILE A 411 -2.23 1.18 -36.17
CA ILE A 411 -1.91 0.39 -37.35
C ILE A 411 -1.44 1.30 -38.48
N THR A 412 -0.53 0.80 -39.29
CA THR A 412 -0.03 1.49 -40.48
C THR A 412 -0.96 1.32 -41.66
N ILE A 413 -0.84 2.18 -42.67
CA ILE A 413 -1.60 2.08 -43.93
C ILE A 413 -1.35 0.75 -44.69
N ASN A 414 -0.23 0.07 -44.39
CA ASN A 414 0.09 -1.25 -44.95
C ASN A 414 -0.35 -2.42 -44.05
N GLY A 415 -1.17 -2.17 -43.03
CA GLY A 415 -1.74 -3.21 -42.15
C GLY A 415 -0.78 -3.76 -41.09
N LYS A 416 0.41 -3.19 -40.92
CA LYS A 416 1.34 -3.57 -39.83
C LYS A 416 1.02 -2.78 -38.55
N SER A 417 1.01 -3.45 -37.40
CA SER A 417 0.87 -2.78 -36.10
C SER A 417 2.04 -1.85 -35.82
N CYS A 418 1.75 -0.68 -35.25
CA CYS A 418 2.77 0.22 -34.73
C CYS A 418 3.43 -0.40 -33.49
N ARG A 419 4.68 -0.04 -33.24
CA ARG A 419 5.32 -0.32 -31.96
C ARG A 419 4.56 0.35 -30.85
N PHE A 420 4.25 -0.38 -29.78
CA PHE A 420 3.46 0.17 -28.69
C PHE A 420 4.14 1.34 -27.96
N ASN A 421 5.47 1.40 -27.98
CA ASN A 421 6.26 2.48 -27.40
C ASN A 421 6.61 3.60 -28.40
N HIS A 422 6.00 3.53 -29.58
CA HIS A 422 6.01 4.55 -30.62
C HIS A 422 4.73 4.40 -31.45
N ALA A 423 3.58 4.49 -30.78
CA ALA A 423 2.25 4.32 -31.36
C ALA A 423 1.96 5.40 -32.43
N CYS A 424 0.79 5.40 -33.05
CA CYS A 424 0.49 6.42 -34.05
C CYS A 424 0.44 7.84 -33.44
N GLY A 425 1.29 8.76 -33.91
CA GLY A 425 1.38 10.13 -33.41
C GLY A 425 2.22 11.04 -34.31
N THR A 426 2.31 12.33 -33.97
CA THR A 426 3.02 13.34 -34.79
C THR A 426 4.53 13.36 -34.57
N TYR A 427 5.01 13.27 -33.32
CA TYR A 427 6.43 13.20 -32.97
C TYR A 427 7.31 14.22 -33.72
N ASP A 428 6.93 15.50 -33.67
CA ASP A 428 7.61 16.60 -34.38
C ASP A 428 7.41 16.62 -35.92
N ARG A 429 6.33 16.00 -36.40
CA ARG A 429 5.90 16.04 -37.80
C ARG A 429 4.48 16.60 -37.92
N SER A 430 4.15 17.08 -39.11
CA SER A 430 2.79 17.54 -39.45
C SER A 430 1.82 16.40 -39.78
N TYR A 431 2.28 15.15 -39.76
CA TYR A 431 1.51 13.96 -40.11
C TYR A 431 1.68 12.88 -39.03
N HIS A 432 0.71 11.97 -38.96
CA HIS A 432 0.78 10.85 -38.02
C HIS A 432 1.59 9.69 -38.62
N TRP A 433 2.56 9.19 -37.85
CA TRP A 433 3.41 8.07 -38.26
C TRP A 433 3.83 7.22 -37.05
N CYS A 434 4.38 6.04 -37.32
CA CYS A 434 4.95 5.18 -36.29
C CYS A 434 6.07 4.29 -36.82
N TYR A 435 6.94 3.80 -35.93
CA TYR A 435 7.83 2.69 -36.24
C TYR A 435 7.10 1.35 -36.12
N VAL A 436 7.37 0.41 -37.02
CA VAL A 436 6.82 -0.96 -36.97
C VAL A 436 7.77 -1.96 -36.32
N ASP A 437 9.07 -1.64 -36.23
CA ASP A 437 10.10 -2.49 -35.65
C ASP A 437 11.28 -1.69 -35.07
N ASN A 438 12.34 -2.41 -34.65
CA ASN A 438 13.55 -1.82 -34.08
C ASN A 438 14.57 -1.36 -35.13
N ASP A 439 14.33 -1.63 -36.41
CA ASP A 439 15.24 -1.35 -37.52
C ASP A 439 14.90 -0.02 -38.21
N SER A 440 14.18 0.85 -37.49
CA SER A 440 13.72 2.17 -37.95
C SER A 440 12.78 2.13 -39.16
N ASN A 441 12.12 0.99 -39.44
CA ASN A 441 11.08 0.94 -40.46
C ASN A 441 9.84 1.70 -39.95
N TRP A 442 9.40 2.68 -40.73
CA TRP A 442 8.27 3.55 -40.37
C TRP A 442 7.22 3.58 -41.47
N ASN A 443 6.00 3.99 -41.10
CA ASN A 443 4.94 4.26 -42.07
C ASN A 443 3.92 5.26 -41.51
N TYR A 444 3.09 5.82 -42.38
CA TYR A 444 1.86 6.53 -42.00
C TYR A 444 0.90 5.58 -41.30
N CYS A 445 0.15 6.12 -40.34
CA CYS A 445 -0.66 5.33 -39.45
C CYS A 445 -2.02 5.94 -39.16
N CYS A 446 -2.90 5.07 -38.70
CA CYS A 446 -4.18 5.38 -38.10
C CYS A 446 -4.12 5.07 -36.60
N THR A 447 -4.87 5.83 -35.81
CA THR A 447 -4.89 5.69 -34.34
C THR A 447 -5.48 4.35 -33.89
N HIS A 448 -6.33 3.73 -34.70
CA HIS A 448 -7.00 2.46 -34.42
C HIS A 448 -7.11 1.59 -35.68
N ASP A 449 -7.11 0.27 -35.48
CA ASP A 449 -7.38 -0.74 -36.51
C ASP A 449 -8.89 -0.94 -36.70
N ASP A 450 -9.57 0.06 -37.27
CA ASP A 450 -11.02 0.03 -37.51
C ASP A 450 -11.47 0.71 -38.82
N CYS A 451 -12.76 0.59 -39.12
CA CYS A 451 -13.39 1.08 -40.36
C CYS A 451 -13.47 2.60 -40.50
N PHE A 452 -13.28 3.34 -39.42
CA PHE A 452 -13.57 4.78 -39.39
C PHE A 452 -12.37 5.62 -39.01
N SER A 453 -11.19 5.03 -38.94
CA SER A 453 -9.94 5.72 -38.64
C SER A 453 -9.20 6.03 -39.92
N ALA A 454 -9.05 7.32 -40.19
CA ALA A 454 -8.23 7.83 -41.27
C ALA A 454 -6.84 8.24 -40.72
N ILE A 455 -5.90 8.49 -41.63
CA ILE A 455 -4.58 9.02 -41.25
C ILE A 455 -4.74 10.42 -40.63
N ASN A 456 -3.67 10.92 -40.02
CA ASN A 456 -3.64 12.24 -39.38
C ASN A 456 -4.68 12.43 -38.26
N GLY A 457 -5.13 11.34 -37.63
CA GLY A 457 -6.10 11.37 -36.52
C GLY A 457 -7.52 11.72 -36.96
N LYS A 458 -7.83 11.69 -38.26
CA LYS A 458 -9.16 12.00 -38.79
C LYS A 458 -10.12 10.82 -38.68
N ILE A 459 -11.42 11.11 -38.73
CA ILE A 459 -12.49 10.12 -38.61
C ILE A 459 -13.25 10.07 -39.94
N CYS A 460 -13.37 8.88 -40.53
CA CYS A 460 -14.20 8.64 -41.71
C CYS A 460 -15.68 8.83 -41.38
N LYS A 461 -16.47 9.28 -42.34
CA LYS A 461 -17.91 9.39 -42.18
C LYS A 461 -18.55 8.00 -41.99
N PRO A 462 -19.65 7.89 -41.21
CA PRO A 462 -20.37 6.64 -41.04
C PRO A 462 -20.89 6.03 -42.36
N ASP A 463 -21.28 6.88 -43.31
CA ASP A 463 -21.80 6.51 -44.64
C ASP A 463 -20.70 6.34 -45.70
N HIS A 464 -19.43 6.56 -45.34
CA HIS A 464 -18.29 6.39 -46.24
C HIS A 464 -17.09 5.84 -45.45
N SER A 465 -17.23 4.59 -45.02
CA SER A 465 -16.20 3.86 -44.26
C SER A 465 -14.92 3.67 -45.09
N CYS A 466 -13.84 3.26 -44.41
CA CYS A 466 -12.58 2.98 -45.04
C CYS A 466 -12.69 1.83 -46.06
N GLY A 467 -12.37 2.13 -47.32
CA GLY A 467 -12.49 1.17 -48.42
C GLY A 467 -11.72 1.60 -49.66
N TYR A 468 -11.68 0.73 -50.66
CA TYR A 468 -11.04 1.04 -51.94
C TYR A 468 -11.85 2.05 -52.76
N HIS A 469 -13.18 1.99 -52.71
CA HIS A 469 -14.09 2.88 -53.46
C HIS A 469 -13.64 3.08 -54.92
N ASN A 470 -13.35 1.98 -55.61
CA ASN A 470 -12.85 1.94 -56.99
C ASN A 470 -11.47 2.62 -57.20
N LYS A 471 -10.64 2.71 -56.17
CA LYS A 471 -9.23 3.14 -56.21
C LYS A 471 -8.30 1.97 -55.86
N GLY A 472 -7.01 2.13 -56.13
CA GLY A 472 -5.96 1.17 -55.76
C GLY A 472 -5.41 1.36 -54.34
N TYR A 473 -6.08 2.16 -53.50
CA TYR A 473 -5.67 2.47 -52.13
C TYR A 473 -6.91 2.63 -51.25
N LEU A 474 -6.74 2.44 -49.95
CA LEU A 474 -7.80 2.62 -48.96
C LEU A 474 -7.98 4.10 -48.59
N TRP A 475 -9.21 4.58 -48.69
CA TRP A 475 -9.55 5.96 -48.35
C TRP A 475 -10.99 6.11 -47.86
N CYS A 476 -11.29 7.28 -47.31
CA CYS A 476 -12.65 7.68 -46.95
C CYS A 476 -12.87 9.19 -47.05
N TYR A 477 -14.12 9.64 -47.08
CA TYR A 477 -14.44 11.01 -46.73
C TYR A 477 -14.47 11.15 -45.21
N THR A 478 -13.81 12.16 -44.68
CA THR A 478 -13.76 12.47 -43.25
C THR A 478 -14.97 13.29 -42.83
N THR A 479 -15.24 13.32 -41.53
CA THR A 479 -16.38 14.05 -40.95
C THR A 479 -16.34 15.57 -41.20
N ASP A 480 -15.16 16.13 -41.47
CA ASP A 480 -14.97 17.52 -41.92
C ASP A 480 -15.14 17.72 -43.44
N GLY A 481 -15.57 16.67 -44.16
CA GLY A 481 -15.90 16.70 -45.58
C GLY A 481 -14.71 16.58 -46.53
N LYS A 482 -13.50 16.39 -46.02
CA LYS A 482 -12.29 16.19 -46.85
C LYS A 482 -12.11 14.71 -47.19
N TRP A 483 -11.28 14.46 -48.21
CA TRP A 483 -10.83 13.11 -48.55
C TRP A 483 -9.55 12.80 -47.78
N GLU A 484 -9.40 11.57 -47.26
CA GLU A 484 -8.19 11.15 -46.54
C GLU A 484 -7.92 9.63 -46.69
N TYR A 485 -6.65 9.23 -46.61
CA TYR A 485 -6.26 7.82 -46.57
C TYR A 485 -6.69 7.16 -45.26
N CYS A 486 -6.90 5.84 -45.28
CA CYS A 486 -7.26 5.07 -44.09
C CYS A 486 -6.59 3.69 -44.09
N CYS A 487 -6.62 2.99 -42.96
CA CYS A 487 -5.71 1.86 -42.74
C CYS A 487 -6.36 0.47 -42.78
N LYS A 488 -7.68 0.35 -42.71
CA LYS A 488 -8.38 -0.94 -42.64
C LYS A 488 -9.55 -1.00 -43.61
N GLN A 489 -9.46 -1.89 -44.59
CA GLN A 489 -10.58 -2.17 -45.47
C GLN A 489 -11.72 -2.77 -44.66
N CYS A 490 -12.91 -2.20 -44.80
CA CYS A 490 -14.11 -2.85 -44.32
C CYS A 490 -14.84 -3.49 -45.49
N THR A 491 -15.11 -4.78 -45.33
CA THR A 491 -15.99 -5.52 -46.23
C THR A 491 -17.40 -5.00 -46.05
N GLU A 492 -18.03 -4.58 -47.14
CA GLU A 492 -19.48 -4.34 -47.21
C GLU A 492 -20.26 -5.64 -46.98
#